data_AF-A0A6C0L8F8-F1
#
_entry.id   AF-A0A6C0L8F8-F1
#
_cell.length_a   1.000
_cell.length_b   1.000
_cell.length_c   1.000
_cell.angle_alpha   90.00
_cell.angle_beta   90.00
_cell.angle_gamma   90.00
#
_symmetry.space_group_name_H-M   'P 1'
#
loop_
_entity.id
_entity.type
_entity.pdbx_description
1 polymer ?
#
loop_
_entity_poly.entity_id
_entity_poly.type
_entity_poly.pdbx_seq_one_letter_code
_entity_poly.pdbx_strand_id
1 'polypeptide(L)'
;MSSRFKEIIFIKFDNMVYIEATIVGVGGGNTINMPYDVLMTHKYLKPYYELSRKAIGKPNLDPKYFSCEDPEKCQMKTNDMFVDTMYIVEDIMANTIEAKKGNSYQRFDLEKMKDAKVATGAEIMEFNTIFKEKYLYDRDEDEDFDDRIAIYTALVDKL
;
A
#
# COMPACT_ATOMS: atom_id res chain seq x y z
N MET A 1 4.72 -9.68 19.40
CA MET A 1 5.90 -9.04 18.77
C MET A 1 5.37 -7.89 17.94
N SER A 2 5.94 -6.70 18.05
CA SER A 2 5.65 -5.63 17.09
C SER A 2 6.31 -6.04 15.77
N SER A 3 5.51 -6.47 14.80
CA SER A 3 6.02 -6.75 13.45
C SER A 3 6.35 -5.41 12.81
N ARG A 4 7.61 -5.20 12.44
CA ARG A 4 8.03 -4.04 11.64
C ARG A 4 7.79 -4.38 10.18
N PHE A 5 6.88 -3.68 9.52
CA PHE A 5 6.59 -3.86 8.10
C PHE A 5 6.32 -2.52 7.44
N LYS A 6 6.49 -2.49 6.11
CA LYS A 6 6.13 -1.34 5.30
C LYS A 6 4.70 -1.50 4.81
N GLU A 7 3.95 -0.42 4.88
CA GLU A 7 2.61 -0.33 4.36
C GLU A 7 2.55 0.84 3.36
N ILE A 8 1.99 0.59 2.18
CA ILE A 8 1.69 1.63 1.20
C ILE A 8 0.21 1.53 0.87
N ILE A 9 -0.56 2.55 1.23
CA ILE A 9 -2.01 2.62 1.02
C ILE A 9 -2.29 3.57 -0.13
N PHE A 10 -3.19 3.16 -1.02
CA PHE A 10 -3.69 3.98 -2.12
C PHE A 10 -5.20 4.11 -2.01
N ILE A 11 -5.71 5.35 -2.02
CA ILE A 11 -7.15 5.63 -2.09
C ILE A 11 -7.39 6.56 -3.28
N LYS A 12 -8.12 6.06 -4.29
CA LYS A 12 -8.40 6.80 -5.51
C LYS A 12 -9.74 7.53 -5.40
N PHE A 13 -9.73 8.83 -5.68
CA PHE A 13 -10.90 9.67 -5.89
C PHE A 13 -10.82 10.22 -7.31
N ASP A 14 -11.78 9.97 -8.21
CA ASP A 14 -11.86 10.50 -9.58
C ASP A 14 -10.51 10.83 -10.27
N ASN A 15 -9.99 12.05 -10.09
CA ASN A 15 -8.75 12.58 -10.68
C ASN A 15 -7.51 12.63 -9.74
N MET A 16 -7.61 12.19 -8.49
CA MET A 16 -6.53 12.17 -7.50
C MET A 16 -6.39 10.82 -6.80
N VAL A 17 -5.21 10.58 -6.26
CA VAL A 17 -4.94 9.43 -5.40
C VAL A 17 -4.27 9.93 -4.14
N TYR A 18 -4.87 9.62 -3.01
CA TYR A 18 -4.21 9.68 -1.72
C TYR A 18 -3.25 8.51 -1.60
N ILE A 19 -2.01 8.80 -1.23
CA ILE A 19 -0.96 7.81 -0.99
C ILE A 19 -0.47 8.01 0.43
N GLU A 20 -0.42 6.93 1.20
CA GLU A 20 0.25 6.88 2.50
C GLU A 20 1.36 5.82 2.44
N ALA A 21 2.58 6.19 2.82
CA ALA A 21 3.69 5.27 2.98
C ALA A 21 4.16 5.29 4.44
N THR A 22 4.11 4.15 5.11
CA THR A 22 4.35 4.02 6.56
C THR A 22 5.28 2.86 6.87
N ILE A 23 6.19 3.03 7.83
CA ILE A 23 6.95 1.91 8.42
C ILE A 23 6.33 1.64 9.79
N VAL A 24 5.44 0.65 9.84
CA VAL A 24 4.73 0.28 11.06
C VAL A 24 5.75 -0.22 12.10
N GLY A 25 5.57 0.24 13.35
CA GLY A 25 6.47 -0.07 14.46
C GLY A 25 7.64 0.91 14.64
N VAL A 26 7.88 1.84 13.72
CA VAL A 26 8.91 2.91 13.86
C VAL A 26 8.28 4.28 14.15
N GLY A 27 6.99 4.45 13.82
CA GLY A 27 6.27 5.71 13.96
C GLY A 27 6.54 6.66 12.80
N GLY A 28 5.47 7.27 12.29
CA GLY A 28 5.52 8.19 11.15
C GLY A 28 5.11 7.54 9.81
N GLY A 29 4.18 8.20 9.14
CA GLY A 29 3.80 7.96 7.75
C GLY A 29 4.00 9.25 6.95
N ASN A 30 4.30 9.11 5.67
CA ASN A 30 4.30 10.24 4.74
C ASN A 30 3.08 10.10 3.85
N THR A 31 2.33 11.19 3.71
CA THR A 31 1.07 11.20 2.97
C THR A 31 1.10 12.26 1.87
N ILE A 32 0.44 11.99 0.76
CA ILE A 32 0.29 12.95 -0.34
C ILE A 32 -1.00 12.72 -1.11
N ASN A 33 -1.64 13.81 -1.53
CA ASN A 33 -2.71 13.80 -2.51
C ASN A 33 -2.12 14.08 -3.89
N MET A 34 -1.85 13.04 -4.67
CA MET A 34 -1.20 13.15 -5.97
C MET A 34 -2.24 13.15 -7.11
N PRO A 35 -2.08 13.94 -8.18
CA PRO A 35 -2.90 13.76 -9.38
C PRO A 35 -2.75 12.33 -9.92
N TYR A 36 -3.86 11.70 -10.32
CA TYR A 36 -3.82 10.31 -10.78
C TYR A 36 -2.88 10.12 -11.98
N ASP A 37 -2.90 11.03 -12.94
CA ASP A 37 -2.03 10.97 -14.12
C ASP A 37 -0.55 11.05 -13.73
N VAL A 38 -0.21 11.81 -12.69
CA VAL A 38 1.17 11.88 -12.17
C VAL A 38 1.57 10.54 -11.56
N LEU A 39 0.72 9.93 -10.73
CA LEU A 39 0.96 8.58 -10.20
C LEU A 39 1.20 7.57 -11.33
N MET A 40 0.40 7.62 -12.39
CA MET A 40 0.51 6.67 -13.51
C MET A 40 1.76 6.86 -14.38
N THR A 41 2.51 7.95 -14.19
CA THR A 41 3.84 8.16 -14.80
C THR A 41 4.99 7.88 -13.83
N HIS A 42 4.71 7.64 -12.55
CA HIS A 42 5.73 7.51 -11.53
C HIS A 42 6.41 6.13 -11.55
N LYS A 43 7.73 6.08 -11.78
CA LYS A 43 8.51 4.82 -11.90
C LYS A 43 8.28 3.83 -10.75
N TYR A 44 8.34 4.31 -9.50
CA TYR A 44 8.32 3.42 -8.33
C TYR A 44 6.93 3.21 -7.69
N LEU A 45 6.07 4.23 -7.65
CA LEU A 45 4.72 4.12 -7.07
C LEU A 45 3.72 3.41 -7.99
N LYS A 46 3.80 3.61 -9.31
CA LYS A 46 2.85 2.99 -10.26
C LYS A 46 2.82 1.46 -10.12
N PRO A 47 3.95 0.73 -10.08
CA PRO A 47 3.89 -0.72 -9.97
C PRO A 47 3.24 -1.20 -8.66
N TYR A 48 3.52 -0.54 -7.53
CA TYR A 48 2.84 -0.85 -6.26
C TYR A 48 1.33 -0.57 -6.32
N TYR A 49 0.93 0.52 -6.97
CA TYR A 49 -0.48 0.81 -7.20
C TYR A 49 -1.15 -0.25 -8.09
N GLU A 50 -0.50 -0.69 -9.15
CA GLU A 50 -1.03 -1.73 -10.04
C GLU A 50 -1.13 -3.10 -9.33
N LEU A 51 -0.17 -3.43 -8.47
CA LEU A 51 -0.22 -4.62 -7.62
C LEU A 51 -1.35 -4.56 -6.59
N SER A 52 -1.54 -3.44 -5.90
CA SER A 52 -2.57 -3.30 -4.87
C SER A 52 -3.97 -3.47 -5.46
N ARG A 53 -4.20 -2.98 -6.70
CA ARG A 53 -5.46 -3.19 -7.41
C ARG A 53 -5.83 -4.65 -7.63
N LYS A 54 -4.85 -5.56 -7.71
CA LYS A 54 -5.11 -7.01 -7.85
C LYS A 54 -5.72 -7.62 -6.58
N ALA A 55 -5.67 -6.92 -5.44
CA ALA A 55 -6.33 -7.34 -4.21
C ALA A 55 -7.84 -7.08 -4.24
N ILE A 56 -8.32 -6.09 -5.00
CA ILE A 56 -9.71 -5.64 -4.98
C ILE A 56 -10.63 -6.77 -5.46
N GLY A 57 -11.63 -7.10 -4.63
CA GLY A 57 -12.65 -8.11 -4.97
C GLY A 57 -12.15 -9.56 -4.94
N LYS A 58 -10.91 -9.82 -4.54
CA LYS A 58 -10.41 -11.18 -4.29
C LYS A 58 -10.79 -11.66 -2.87
N PRO A 59 -11.14 -12.94 -2.70
CA PRO A 59 -11.41 -13.48 -1.36
C PRO A 59 -10.17 -13.40 -0.48
N ASN A 60 -10.38 -13.21 0.82
CA ASN A 60 -9.31 -13.35 1.80
C ASN A 60 -8.89 -14.83 1.87
N LEU A 61 -7.59 -15.09 1.76
CA LEU A 61 -7.08 -16.47 1.64
C LEU A 61 -6.50 -17.00 2.95
N ASP A 62 -6.11 -16.12 3.89
CA ASP A 62 -5.43 -16.50 5.12
C ASP A 62 -6.01 -15.75 6.34
N PRO A 63 -6.60 -16.46 7.33
CA PRO A 63 -7.14 -15.91 8.58
C PRO A 63 -6.17 -15.08 9.39
N LYS A 64 -4.86 -15.30 9.24
CA LYS A 64 -3.84 -14.48 9.89
C LYS A 64 -3.79 -13.05 9.35
N TYR A 65 -4.25 -12.84 8.10
CA TYR A 65 -4.17 -11.58 7.37
C TYR A 65 -5.55 -10.96 7.12
N PHE A 66 -6.64 -11.55 7.63
CA PHE A 66 -7.95 -10.91 7.60
C PHE A 66 -8.51 -10.69 9.00
N SER A 67 -8.99 -9.47 9.24
CA SER A 67 -9.63 -9.09 10.50
C SER A 67 -11.14 -9.33 10.49
N CYS A 68 -11.73 -9.43 9.29
CA CYS A 68 -13.13 -9.82 9.11
C CYS A 68 -13.35 -10.51 7.75
N GLU A 69 -14.12 -11.61 7.76
CA GLU A 69 -14.48 -12.38 6.56
C GLU A 69 -15.49 -11.66 5.66
N ASP A 70 -16.38 -10.87 6.26
CA ASP A 70 -17.44 -10.12 5.57
C ASP A 70 -17.31 -8.62 5.87
N PRO A 71 -16.58 -7.87 5.03
CA PRO A 71 -16.35 -6.44 5.22
C PRO A 71 -17.65 -5.63 5.32
N GLU A 72 -18.72 -6.07 4.65
CA GLU A 72 -20.03 -5.40 4.69
C GLU A 72 -20.73 -5.59 6.04
N LYS A 73 -20.61 -6.79 6.65
CA LYS A 73 -21.12 -7.05 8.00
C LYS A 73 -20.28 -6.45 9.11
N CYS A 74 -19.02 -6.13 8.83
CA CYS A 74 -18.12 -5.50 9.77
C CYS A 74 -18.01 -3.97 9.59
N GLN A 75 -18.93 -3.35 8.85
CA GLN A 75 -19.07 -1.88 8.82
C GLN A 75 -19.33 -1.35 10.23
N MET A 76 -18.26 -0.87 10.87
CA MET A 76 -18.34 -0.16 12.14
C MET A 76 -18.55 1.34 11.89
N LYS A 77 -18.74 2.08 12.97
CA LYS A 77 -19.07 3.52 13.01
C LYS A 77 -18.29 4.34 11.98
N THR A 78 -18.93 5.40 11.48
CA THR A 78 -18.44 6.32 10.44
C THR A 78 -16.94 6.63 10.55
N ASN A 79 -16.19 6.30 9.50
CA ASN A 79 -14.75 6.51 9.21
C ASN A 79 -13.82 5.31 9.38
N ASP A 80 -14.26 4.20 9.97
CA ASP A 80 -13.47 2.97 10.00
C ASP A 80 -13.82 2.09 8.80
N MET A 81 -12.81 1.57 8.09
CA MET A 81 -13.00 0.75 6.89
C MET A 81 -11.94 -0.34 6.73
N PHE A 82 -12.34 -1.43 6.10
CA PHE A 82 -11.40 -2.44 5.62
C PHE A 82 -10.87 -2.05 4.24
N VAL A 83 -9.55 -2.00 4.12
CA VAL A 83 -8.86 -1.84 2.85
C VAL A 83 -8.46 -3.24 2.35
N ASP A 84 -8.77 -3.55 1.09
CA ASP A 84 -8.23 -4.75 0.45
C ASP A 84 -6.70 -4.65 0.37
N THR A 85 -6.01 -5.65 0.95
CA THR A 85 -4.56 -5.58 1.12
C THR A 85 -3.88 -6.79 0.50
N MET A 86 -2.85 -6.50 -0.28
CA MET A 86 -1.87 -7.49 -0.71
C MET A 86 -0.67 -7.45 0.24
N TYR A 87 -0.36 -8.58 0.86
CA TYR A 87 0.82 -8.73 1.70
C TYR A 87 1.90 -9.47 0.91
N ILE A 88 3.11 -8.94 0.91
CA ILE A 88 4.30 -9.71 0.56
C ILE A 88 5.00 -10.05 1.87
N VAL A 89 5.15 -11.35 2.13
CA VAL A 89 5.68 -11.87 3.39
C VAL A 89 6.97 -12.60 3.08
N GLU A 90 8.04 -12.17 3.73
CA GLU A 90 9.33 -12.83 3.69
C GLU A 90 9.58 -13.58 5.01
N ASP A 91 9.85 -14.87 4.90
CA ASP A 91 10.38 -15.68 5.98
C ASP A 91 11.88 -15.88 5.75
N ILE A 92 12.68 -15.14 6.52
CA ILE A 92 14.15 -15.16 6.45
C ILE A 92 14.69 -16.53 6.92
N MET A 93 14.05 -17.17 7.89
CA MET A 93 14.50 -18.46 8.43
C MET A 93 14.27 -19.59 7.42
N ALA A 94 13.15 -19.54 6.71
CA ALA A 94 12.84 -20.49 5.64
C ALA A 94 13.43 -20.09 4.27
N ASN A 95 13.96 -18.88 4.13
CA ASN A 95 14.39 -18.28 2.86
C ASN A 95 13.29 -18.32 1.79
N THR A 96 12.07 -17.91 2.17
CA THR A 96 10.90 -17.91 1.28
C THR A 96 10.23 -16.53 1.23
N ILE A 97 9.62 -16.22 0.09
CA ILE A 97 8.78 -15.04 -0.10
C ILE A 97 7.45 -15.53 -0.68
N GLU A 98 6.36 -15.07 -0.09
CA GLU A 98 5.01 -15.41 -0.55
C GLU A 98 4.11 -14.17 -0.57
N ALA A 99 3.10 -14.20 -1.44
CA ALA A 99 2.03 -13.20 -1.42
C ALA A 99 0.82 -13.77 -0.67
N LYS A 100 0.11 -12.91 0.06
CA LYS A 100 -1.18 -13.22 0.71
C LYS A 100 -2.20 -12.14 0.42
N LYS A 101 -3.47 -12.53 0.28
CA LYS A 101 -4.60 -11.61 0.27
C LYS A 101 -5.29 -11.58 1.63
N GLY A 102 -5.44 -10.38 2.17
CA GLY A 102 -6.19 -10.12 3.38
C GLY A 102 -6.84 -8.73 3.38
N ASN A 103 -7.16 -8.20 4.56
CA ASN A 103 -7.65 -6.84 4.72
C ASN A 103 -7.01 -6.13 5.91
N SER A 104 -6.72 -4.85 5.73
CA SER A 104 -6.17 -3.97 6.75
C SER A 104 -7.29 -3.07 7.29
N TYR A 105 -7.45 -3.04 8.62
CA TYR A 105 -8.40 -2.14 9.28
C TYR A 105 -7.80 -0.75 9.35
N GLN A 106 -8.44 0.22 8.71
CA GLN A 106 -7.93 1.57 8.57
C GLN A 106 -9.01 2.59 8.92
N ARG A 107 -8.58 3.76 9.41
CA ARG A 107 -9.47 4.86 9.75
C ARG A 107 -9.25 6.02 8.79
N PHE A 108 -10.20 6.24 7.88
CA PHE A 108 -10.17 7.31 6.89
C PHE A 108 -11.46 8.15 6.93
N ASP A 109 -11.30 9.47 6.90
CA ASP A 109 -12.42 10.40 6.73
C ASP A 109 -12.57 10.70 5.23
N LEU A 110 -13.27 9.81 4.51
CA LEU A 110 -13.35 9.86 3.04
C LEU A 110 -13.95 11.18 2.52
N GLU A 111 -14.93 11.74 3.25
CA GLU A 111 -15.54 13.02 2.91
C GLU A 111 -14.49 14.14 2.92
N LYS A 112 -13.68 14.24 4.00
CA LYS A 112 -12.58 15.21 4.04
C LYS A 112 -11.49 14.94 3.01
N MET A 113 -11.21 13.67 2.72
CA MET A 113 -10.15 13.30 1.78
C MET A 113 -10.53 13.62 0.33
N LYS A 114 -11.81 13.48 -0.02
CA LYS A 114 -12.30 13.80 -1.37
C LYS A 114 -12.16 15.29 -1.71
N ASP A 115 -12.32 16.16 -0.72
CA ASP A 115 -12.19 17.61 -0.87
C ASP A 115 -10.76 18.12 -0.58
N ALA A 116 -9.81 17.20 -0.33
CA ALA A 116 -8.46 17.57 0.02
C ALA A 116 -7.72 18.18 -1.17
N LYS A 117 -6.93 19.22 -0.88
CA LYS A 117 -6.12 19.90 -1.90
C LYS A 117 -5.09 18.93 -2.48
N VAL A 118 -5.04 18.87 -3.81
CA VAL A 118 -4.00 18.16 -4.56
C VAL A 118 -2.65 18.85 -4.37
N ALA A 119 -1.62 18.04 -4.16
CA ALA A 119 -0.25 18.50 -3.96
C ALA A 119 0.29 19.26 -5.17
N THR A 120 1.05 20.31 -4.88
CA THR A 120 1.84 21.07 -5.84
C THR A 120 3.03 20.23 -6.34
N GLY A 121 3.65 20.67 -7.44
CA GLY A 121 4.85 20.00 -7.95
C GLY A 121 6.00 19.92 -6.94
N ALA A 122 6.16 20.96 -6.09
CA ALA A 122 7.18 20.97 -5.04
C ALA A 122 6.91 19.92 -3.95
N GLU A 123 5.66 19.84 -3.47
CA GLU A 123 5.24 18.84 -2.48
C GLU A 123 5.38 17.40 -3.03
N ILE A 124 5.09 17.20 -4.33
CA ILE A 124 5.30 15.92 -5.00
C ILE A 124 6.79 15.55 -5.06
N MET A 125 7.66 16.51 -5.40
CA MET A 125 9.11 16.27 -5.42
C MET A 125 9.67 15.95 -4.04
N GLU A 126 9.21 16.64 -3.01
CA GLU A 126 9.59 16.37 -1.61
C GLU A 126 9.16 14.96 -1.19
N PHE A 127 7.88 14.61 -1.44
CA PHE A 127 7.38 13.27 -1.17
C PHE A 127 8.18 12.19 -1.91
N ASN A 128 8.50 12.39 -3.20
CA ASN A 128 9.26 11.40 -3.98
C ASN A 128 10.67 11.19 -3.43
N THR A 129 11.30 12.25 -2.93
CA THR A 129 12.62 12.17 -2.28
C THR A 129 12.53 11.33 -1.01
N ILE A 130 11.54 11.63 -0.16
CA ILE A 130 11.29 10.86 1.07
C ILE A 130 10.93 9.41 0.75
N PHE A 131 10.11 9.17 -0.28
CA PHE A 131 9.74 7.84 -0.74
C PHE A 131 10.97 7.02 -1.12
N LYS A 132 11.86 7.62 -1.91
CA LYS A 132 13.11 7.00 -2.34
C LYS A 132 14.01 6.65 -1.15
N GLU A 133 14.19 7.56 -0.22
CA GLU A 133 15.12 7.39 0.91
C GLU A 133 14.62 6.37 1.94
N LYS A 134 13.31 6.31 2.20
CA LYS A 134 12.77 5.54 3.33
C LYS A 134 12.01 4.29 2.93
N TYR A 135 11.39 4.29 1.75
CA TYR A 135 10.37 3.30 1.40
C TYR A 135 10.77 2.45 0.19
N LEU A 136 11.67 2.93 -0.67
CA LEU A 136 12.03 2.25 -1.91
C LEU A 136 12.71 0.90 -1.71
N TYR A 137 13.48 0.67 -0.64
CA TYR A 137 14.33 -0.52 -0.50
C TYR A 137 13.87 -1.43 0.63
N ASP A 138 13.45 -2.67 0.34
CA ASP A 138 12.89 -3.57 1.37
C ASP A 138 13.99 -4.22 2.21
N ARG A 139 15.13 -4.52 1.59
CA ARG A 139 16.30 -5.10 2.26
C ARG A 139 17.46 -4.11 2.31
N ASP A 140 18.02 -3.80 1.15
CA ASP A 140 19.26 -3.04 1.00
C ASP A 140 19.14 -2.02 -0.15
N GLU A 141 19.93 -0.95 -0.12
CA GLU A 141 19.95 0.11 -1.13
C GLU A 141 20.40 -0.36 -2.53
N ASP A 142 21.06 -1.52 -2.60
CA ASP A 142 21.51 -2.15 -3.85
C ASP A 142 20.45 -3.08 -4.47
N GLU A 143 19.27 -3.21 -3.85
CA GLU A 143 18.19 -4.04 -4.38
C GLU A 143 17.65 -3.50 -5.71
N ASP A 144 17.61 -4.36 -6.73
CA ASP A 144 17.03 -4.03 -8.02
C ASP A 144 15.50 -3.97 -7.91
N PHE A 145 14.96 -2.76 -8.10
CA PHE A 145 13.53 -2.50 -8.02
C PHE A 145 12.72 -3.28 -9.06
N ASP A 146 13.22 -3.38 -10.29
CA ASP A 146 12.50 -3.98 -11.41
C ASP A 146 12.42 -5.51 -11.21
N ASP A 147 13.50 -6.15 -10.75
CA ASP A 147 13.51 -7.56 -10.37
C ASP A 147 12.56 -7.85 -9.20
N ARG A 148 12.56 -7.00 -8.17
CA ARG A 148 11.65 -7.16 -7.02
C ARG A 148 10.19 -7.06 -7.43
N ILE A 149 9.84 -6.04 -8.22
CA ILE A 149 8.47 -5.88 -8.73
C ILE A 149 8.07 -7.07 -9.62
N ALA A 150 8.99 -7.62 -10.41
CA ALA A 150 8.71 -8.82 -11.20
C ALA A 150 8.40 -10.04 -10.30
N ILE A 151 9.18 -10.24 -9.23
CA ILE A 151 8.93 -11.30 -8.23
C ILE A 151 7.56 -11.09 -7.58
N TYR A 152 7.27 -9.88 -7.09
CA TYR A 152 6.00 -9.57 -6.42
C TYR A 152 4.81 -9.80 -7.36
N THR A 153 4.93 -9.36 -8.61
CA THR A 153 3.92 -9.60 -9.65
C THR A 153 3.66 -11.08 -9.86
N ALA A 154 4.72 -11.88 -10.02
CA ALA A 154 4.60 -13.32 -10.24
C ALA A 154 4.00 -14.07 -9.04
N LEU A 155 4.22 -13.58 -7.81
CA LEU A 155 3.59 -14.14 -6.61
C LEU A 155 2.10 -13.77 -6.54
N VAL A 156 1.76 -12.52 -6.79
CA VAL A 156 0.37 -12.01 -6.74
C VAL A 156 -0.50 -12.63 -7.84
N ASP A 157 0.06 -12.92 -9.01
CA ASP A 157 -0.67 -13.55 -10.12
C ASP A 157 -1.02 -15.03 -9.87
N LYS A 158 -0.43 -15.64 -8.83
CA LYS A 158 -0.75 -17.01 -8.41
C LYS A 158 -1.86 -17.08 -7.34
N LEU A 159 -2.32 -15.93 -6.83
CA LEU A 159 -3.43 -15.81 -5.87
C LEU A 159 -4.77 -15.74 -6.58
#